data_AF-A0A849KCC9-F1
#
_entry.id   AF-A0A849KCC9-F1
#
_cell.length_a   1.000
_cell.length_b   1.000
_cell.length_c   1.000
_cell.angle_alpha   90.00
_cell.angle_beta   90.00
_cell.angle_gamma   90.00
#
_symmetry.space_group_name_H-M   'P 1'
#
loop_
_entity.id
_entity.type
_entity.pdbx_description
1 polymer ?
#
loop_
_entity_poly.entity_id
_entity_poly.type
_entity_poly.pdbx_seq_one_letter_code
_entity_poly.pdbx_strand_id
1 'polypeptide(L)'
;MTRLLALIFPLLLLQACAVPQALPPATDLKAGQGEVVVIGKIELVPPLEQGEQKSHWNVIGEKRMFRMWMATGPEYRPVTPGAVKASEFQTSLEVDWGTPFMVKMARQRTFLNGGLTFLDGIRQEKLWFPGGLYFDVPADARAVYIGTLRFHRNDFNSITRVEVVEERKDIPVVLKSGSASEVRSSLLKRAVPPGGGRMAVVEPKASAR
;
A
#
# COMPACT_ATOMS: atom_id res chain seq x y z
N MET A 1 3.01 -47.97 15.28
CA MET A 1 3.50 -46.94 14.32
C MET A 1 2.39 -46.04 13.76
N THR A 2 1.11 -46.42 13.78
CA THR A 2 -0.02 -45.62 13.26
C THR A 2 -0.43 -44.39 14.08
N ARG A 3 -0.10 -44.33 15.39
CA ARG A 3 -0.44 -43.16 16.23
C ARG A 3 0.51 -41.96 16.08
N LEU A 4 1.72 -42.17 15.56
CA LEU A 4 2.69 -41.09 15.37
C LEU A 4 2.37 -40.26 14.11
N LEU A 5 1.79 -40.89 13.07
CA LEU A 5 1.35 -40.18 11.85
C LEU A 5 0.16 -39.24 12.10
N ALA A 6 -0.72 -39.56 13.07
CA ALA A 6 -1.90 -38.75 13.37
C ALA A 6 -1.57 -37.39 14.01
N LEU A 7 -0.39 -37.24 14.61
CA LEU A 7 0.08 -35.99 15.23
C LEU A 7 0.85 -35.07 14.27
N ILE A 8 1.41 -35.61 13.17
CA ILE A 8 2.19 -34.83 12.21
C ILE A 8 1.29 -34.02 11.26
N PHE A 9 0.10 -34.54 10.92
CA PHE A 9 -0.84 -33.88 10.00
C PHE A 9 -1.40 -32.53 10.49
N PRO A 10 -1.82 -32.35 11.77
CA PRO A 10 -2.29 -31.05 12.24
C PRO A 10 -1.17 -30.00 12.35
N LEU A 11 0.08 -30.39 12.63
CA LEU A 11 1.21 -29.44 12.68
C LEU A 11 1.53 -28.82 11.31
N LEU A 12 1.32 -29.55 10.21
CA LEU A 12 1.56 -29.04 8.85
C LEU A 12 0.49 -28.04 8.39
N LEU A 13 -0.74 -28.13 8.90
CA LEU A 13 -1.83 -27.21 8.55
C LEU A 13 -1.71 -25.83 9.22
N LEU A 14 -0.98 -25.73 10.35
CA LEU A 14 -0.76 -24.47 11.08
C LEU A 14 0.26 -23.53 10.43
N GLN A 15 1.06 -23.98 9.46
CA GLN A 15 2.09 -23.15 8.83
C GLN A 15 1.61 -22.35 7.61
N ALA A 16 0.35 -22.50 7.19
CA ALA A 16 -0.18 -21.85 5.99
C ALA A 16 -0.59 -20.37 6.17
N CYS A 17 -0.54 -19.81 7.39
CA CYS A 17 -1.18 -18.52 7.71
C CYS A 17 -0.28 -17.26 7.54
N ALA A 18 0.91 -17.37 6.94
CA ALA A 18 1.88 -16.26 6.92
C ALA A 18 2.22 -15.72 5.52
N VAL A 19 1.42 -16.00 4.50
CA VAL A 19 1.67 -15.47 3.15
C VAL A 19 1.21 -14.02 3.04
N PRO A 20 2.02 -13.09 2.48
CA PRO A 20 1.58 -11.73 2.20
C PRO A 20 0.37 -11.72 1.27
N GLN A 21 -0.68 -11.01 1.66
CA GLN A 21 -1.93 -10.95 0.92
C GLN A 21 -2.17 -9.51 0.44
N ALA A 22 -2.34 -9.39 -0.88
CA ALA A 22 -2.76 -8.14 -1.51
C ALA A 22 -4.22 -7.84 -1.15
N LEU A 23 -4.53 -6.56 -0.96
CA LEU A 23 -5.91 -6.11 -0.84
C LEU A 23 -6.70 -6.46 -2.13
N PRO A 24 -7.96 -6.91 -2.01
CA PRO A 24 -8.76 -7.23 -3.19
C PRO A 24 -8.95 -6.00 -4.09
N PRO A 25 -8.69 -6.10 -5.40
CA PRO A 25 -9.01 -5.02 -6.31
C PRO A 25 -10.52 -4.80 -6.37
N ALA A 26 -10.93 -3.56 -6.61
CA ALA A 26 -12.32 -3.20 -6.88
C ALA A 26 -12.44 -2.66 -8.30
N THR A 27 -13.60 -2.88 -8.92
CA THR A 27 -13.92 -2.39 -10.27
C THR A 27 -15.14 -1.48 -10.31
N ASP A 28 -15.88 -1.39 -9.20
CA ASP A 28 -17.01 -0.51 -9.00
C ASP A 28 -17.00 0.04 -7.55
N LEU A 29 -17.99 0.88 -7.23
CA LEU A 29 -18.18 1.44 -5.89
C LEU A 29 -18.92 0.49 -4.92
N LYS A 30 -19.09 -0.79 -5.27
CA LYS A 30 -19.81 -1.76 -4.44
C LYS A 30 -18.84 -2.42 -3.45
N ALA A 31 -18.78 -1.86 -2.25
CA ALA A 31 -18.18 -2.50 -1.09
C ALA A 31 -19.14 -3.53 -0.47
N GLY A 32 -18.62 -4.63 0.06
CA GLY A 32 -19.39 -5.56 0.89
C GLY A 32 -19.80 -4.94 2.24
N GLN A 33 -20.55 -5.70 3.04
CA GLN A 33 -20.93 -5.26 4.38
C GLN A 33 -19.67 -5.11 5.25
N GLY A 34 -19.50 -3.94 5.88
CA GLY A 34 -18.31 -3.64 6.69
C GLY A 34 -17.06 -3.28 5.87
N GLU A 35 -17.18 -3.13 4.56
CA GLU A 35 -16.08 -2.71 3.68
C GLU A 35 -16.28 -1.27 3.18
N VAL A 36 -15.22 -0.73 2.57
CA VAL A 36 -15.20 0.51 1.81
C VAL A 36 -14.31 0.34 0.59
N VAL A 37 -14.65 1.00 -0.50
CA VAL A 37 -13.76 1.11 -1.67
C VAL A 37 -12.78 2.25 -1.43
N VAL A 38 -11.49 1.99 -1.57
CA VAL A 38 -10.42 2.97 -1.39
C VAL A 38 -9.79 3.27 -2.75
N ILE A 39 -9.74 4.55 -3.11
CA ILE A 39 -9.15 5.06 -4.34
C ILE A 39 -7.96 5.94 -3.98
N GLY A 40 -6.84 5.75 -4.66
CA GLY A 40 -5.66 6.59 -4.50
C GLY A 40 -4.67 6.39 -5.62
N LYS A 41 -3.50 7.00 -5.49
CA LYS A 41 -2.36 6.81 -6.40
C LYS A 41 -1.07 6.87 -5.59
N ILE A 42 -0.06 6.10 -5.99
CA ILE A 42 1.29 6.21 -5.42
C ILE A 42 2.27 6.60 -6.53
N GLU A 43 3.08 7.62 -6.28
CA GLU A 43 4.06 8.16 -7.22
C GLU A 43 5.45 8.22 -6.60
N LEU A 44 6.47 8.11 -7.46
CA LEU A 44 7.88 8.31 -7.12
C LEU A 44 8.46 9.40 -8.02
N VAL A 45 9.17 10.36 -7.43
CA VAL A 45 9.76 11.51 -8.12
C VAL A 45 11.25 11.64 -7.74
N PRO A 46 12.20 11.52 -8.69
CA PRO A 46 11.99 11.05 -10.07
C PRO A 46 11.47 9.60 -10.11
N PRO A 47 10.74 9.19 -11.16
CA PRO A 47 10.29 7.82 -11.34
C PRO A 47 11.50 6.87 -11.47
N LEU A 48 11.29 5.57 -11.28
CA LEU A 48 12.33 4.57 -11.58
C LEU A 48 12.61 4.57 -13.08
N GLU A 49 13.89 4.65 -13.45
CA GLU A 49 14.32 4.59 -14.83
C GLU A 49 14.27 3.15 -15.38
N GLN A 50 14.23 3.04 -16.70
CA GLN A 50 14.34 1.74 -17.36
C GLN A 50 15.68 1.09 -16.99
N GLY A 51 15.62 -0.12 -16.43
CA GLY A 51 16.80 -0.86 -16.00
C GLY A 51 17.17 -0.70 -14.53
N GLU A 52 16.55 0.24 -13.79
CA GLU A 52 16.67 0.28 -12.32
C GLU A 52 15.99 -0.95 -11.67
N GLN A 53 14.92 -1.46 -12.30
CA GLN A 53 14.31 -2.74 -11.95
C GLN A 53 14.82 -3.86 -12.87
N LYS A 54 15.63 -4.76 -12.31
CA LYS A 54 16.25 -5.89 -12.99
C LYS A 54 15.34 -7.11 -12.94
N SER A 55 14.60 -7.31 -14.02
CA SER A 55 13.79 -8.50 -14.29
C SER A 55 14.66 -9.68 -14.73
N HIS A 56 14.38 -10.86 -14.22
CA HIS A 56 15.04 -12.12 -14.51
C HIS A 56 14.00 -13.16 -14.94
N TRP A 57 14.16 -13.68 -16.15
CA TRP A 57 13.20 -14.57 -16.81
C TRP A 57 12.82 -15.84 -16.03
N ASN A 58 13.62 -16.24 -15.05
CA ASN A 58 13.44 -17.44 -14.23
C ASN A 58 12.76 -17.18 -12.87
N VAL A 59 12.38 -15.95 -12.54
CA VAL A 59 11.72 -15.63 -11.26
C VAL A 59 10.20 -15.67 -11.42
N ILE A 60 9.56 -16.74 -10.93
CA ILE A 60 8.09 -16.85 -10.89
C ILE A 60 7.51 -15.78 -9.97
N GLY A 61 6.52 -15.02 -10.46
CA GLY A 61 5.86 -13.96 -9.68
C GLY A 61 6.55 -12.61 -9.71
N GLU A 62 7.61 -12.46 -10.51
CA GLU A 62 8.43 -11.26 -10.58
C GLU A 62 7.65 -9.96 -10.89
N LYS A 63 6.63 -10.03 -11.77
CA LYS A 63 5.75 -8.90 -12.05
C LYS A 63 5.09 -8.32 -10.78
N ARG A 64 4.80 -9.17 -9.80
CA ARG A 64 4.23 -8.74 -8.51
C ARG A 64 5.31 -8.09 -7.64
N MET A 65 6.56 -8.56 -7.69
CA MET A 65 7.68 -8.05 -6.87
C MET A 65 8.08 -6.62 -7.24
N PHE A 66 7.94 -6.22 -8.51
CA PHE A 66 8.28 -4.87 -8.97
C PHE A 66 7.19 -3.84 -8.73
N ARG A 67 6.06 -4.24 -8.16
CA ARG A 67 5.05 -3.33 -7.65
C ARG A 67 5.51 -2.69 -6.36
N MET A 68 4.88 -1.57 -6.02
CA MET A 68 4.97 -1.00 -4.69
C MET A 68 4.11 -1.82 -3.74
N TRP A 69 4.71 -2.38 -2.69
CA TRP A 69 4.03 -3.08 -1.61
C TRP A 69 3.98 -2.15 -0.41
N MET A 70 2.78 -1.71 -0.03
CA MET A 70 2.57 -0.86 1.12
C MET A 70 1.83 -1.66 2.20
N ALA A 71 2.47 -1.86 3.35
CA ALA A 71 1.84 -2.49 4.50
C ALA A 71 0.69 -1.62 5.02
N THR A 72 -0.46 -2.24 5.27
CA THR A 72 -1.64 -1.56 5.80
C THR A 72 -2.18 -2.26 7.03
N GLY A 73 -2.88 -1.53 7.90
CA GLY A 73 -3.52 -2.14 9.06
C GLY A 73 -4.32 -1.17 9.92
N PRO A 74 -5.08 -1.68 10.92
CA PRO A 74 -5.87 -0.86 11.84
C PRO A 74 -5.02 -0.07 12.84
N GLU A 75 -3.75 -0.44 13.00
CA GLU A 75 -2.83 0.15 13.95
C GLU A 75 -1.58 0.69 13.26
N TYR A 76 -1.00 1.74 13.85
CA TYR A 76 0.29 2.25 13.43
C TYR A 76 1.40 1.29 13.88
N ARG A 77 1.99 0.58 12.93
CA ARG A 77 3.08 -0.37 13.12
C ARG A 77 4.11 -0.19 12.01
N PRO A 78 5.06 0.76 12.16
CA PRO A 78 5.98 1.09 11.09
C PRO A 78 6.82 -0.13 10.66
N VAL A 79 6.94 -0.34 9.36
CA VAL A 79 7.81 -1.36 8.78
C VAL A 79 9.27 -0.97 9.04
N THR A 80 10.06 -1.91 9.55
CA THR A 80 11.48 -1.69 9.81
C THR A 80 12.30 -2.04 8.57
N PRO A 81 13.08 -1.10 7.98
CA PRO A 81 13.94 -1.40 6.85
C PRO A 81 14.95 -2.51 7.16
N GLY A 82 15.21 -3.39 6.19
CA GLY A 82 16.18 -4.48 6.32
C GLY A 82 15.60 -5.82 5.88
N ALA A 83 15.18 -6.64 6.83
CA ALA A 83 14.60 -7.96 6.55
C ALA A 83 13.08 -7.85 6.35
N VAL A 84 12.58 -8.31 5.20
CA VAL A 84 11.15 -8.36 4.93
C VAL A 84 10.51 -9.42 5.81
N LYS A 85 9.64 -9.01 6.74
CA LYS A 85 8.81 -9.94 7.49
C LYS A 85 7.49 -10.07 6.75
N ALA A 86 7.21 -11.25 6.21
CA ALA A 86 5.96 -11.52 5.50
C ALA A 86 4.71 -11.17 6.33
N SER A 87 4.79 -11.33 7.66
CA SER A 87 3.74 -10.94 8.60
C SER A 87 3.39 -9.46 8.59
N GLU A 88 4.34 -8.56 8.26
CA GLU A 88 4.09 -7.12 8.15
C GLU A 88 3.26 -6.76 6.90
N PHE A 89 3.21 -7.66 5.91
CA PHE A 89 2.53 -7.46 4.62
C PHE A 89 1.31 -8.38 4.43
N GLN A 90 0.76 -8.92 5.52
CA GLN A 90 -0.48 -9.73 5.50
C GLN A 90 -1.69 -8.97 4.93
N THR A 91 -1.68 -7.65 5.00
CA THR A 91 -2.67 -6.81 4.34
C THR A 91 -1.91 -5.69 3.65
N SER A 92 -1.57 -5.91 2.39
CA SER A 92 -0.75 -4.97 1.63
C SER A 92 -1.50 -4.38 0.45
N LEU A 93 -1.29 -3.10 0.24
CA LEU A 93 -1.64 -2.45 -1.01
C LEU A 93 -0.51 -2.73 -2.00
N GLU A 94 -0.83 -3.42 -3.09
CA GLU A 94 0.12 -3.73 -4.16
C GLU A 94 -0.26 -2.98 -5.43
N VAL A 95 0.52 -1.95 -5.77
CA VAL A 95 0.15 -1.00 -6.83
C VAL A 95 1.30 -0.73 -7.78
N ASP A 96 0.92 -0.40 -9.02
CA ASP A 96 1.85 0.06 -10.05
C ASP A 96 2.17 1.55 -9.84
N TRP A 97 3.40 1.97 -10.13
CA TRP A 97 3.82 3.37 -9.99
C TRP A 97 3.04 4.30 -10.92
N GLY A 98 2.60 5.45 -10.39
CA GLY A 98 1.91 6.49 -11.18
C GLY A 98 0.53 6.10 -11.69
N THR A 99 0.05 4.89 -11.38
CA THR A 99 -1.27 4.41 -11.81
C THR A 99 -2.25 4.52 -10.65
N PRO A 100 -3.41 5.19 -10.82
CA PRO A 100 -4.42 5.20 -9.78
C PRO A 100 -4.96 3.78 -9.56
N PHE A 101 -5.27 3.45 -8.31
CA PHE A 101 -5.77 2.14 -7.91
C PHE A 101 -7.15 2.25 -7.26
N MET A 102 -7.86 1.12 -7.24
CA MET A 102 -9.11 0.97 -6.51
C MET A 102 -9.14 -0.39 -5.83
N VAL A 103 -9.27 -0.41 -4.50
CA VAL A 103 -9.21 -1.64 -3.67
C VAL A 103 -10.33 -1.68 -2.65
N LYS A 104 -10.69 -2.87 -2.17
CA LYS A 104 -11.61 -3.06 -1.04
C LYS A 104 -10.82 -3.15 0.26
N MET A 105 -11.28 -2.45 1.29
CA MET A 105 -10.71 -2.50 2.63
C MET A 105 -11.81 -2.57 3.69
N ALA A 106 -11.47 -3.04 4.89
CA ALA A 106 -12.37 -2.95 6.04
C ALA A 106 -12.72 -1.48 6.36
N ARG A 107 -13.96 -1.23 6.75
CA ARG A 107 -14.47 0.10 7.16
C ARG A 107 -13.94 0.46 8.55
N GLN A 108 -12.69 0.91 8.59
CA GLN A 108 -12.01 1.33 9.80
C GLN A 108 -10.92 2.36 9.47
N ARG A 109 -10.39 3.05 10.49
CA ARG A 109 -9.13 3.78 10.32
C ARG A 109 -8.06 2.82 9.82
N THR A 110 -7.36 3.22 8.77
CA THR A 110 -6.31 2.41 8.17
C THR A 110 -5.02 3.20 8.13
N PHE A 111 -3.95 2.60 8.63
CA PHE A 111 -2.59 3.11 8.57
C PHE A 111 -1.87 2.56 7.36
N LEU A 112 -1.08 3.40 6.69
CA LEU A 112 -0.01 3.02 5.78
C LEU A 112 1.29 2.97 6.59
N ASN A 113 1.73 1.74 6.84
CA ASN A 113 2.78 1.42 7.81
C ASN A 113 4.19 1.46 7.21
N GLY A 114 4.30 1.66 5.91
CA GLY A 114 5.56 1.68 5.18
C GLY A 114 5.53 0.61 4.11
N GLY A 115 6.48 0.69 3.21
CA GLY A 115 6.46 -0.18 2.05
C GLY A 115 7.81 -0.44 1.46
N LEU A 116 7.79 -1.24 0.42
CA LEU A 116 8.97 -1.57 -0.35
C LEU A 116 8.61 -1.81 -1.81
N THR A 117 9.61 -1.68 -2.68
CA THR A 117 9.60 -2.31 -3.99
C THR A 117 10.94 -2.99 -4.23
N PHE A 118 10.96 -4.06 -5.01
CA PHE A 118 12.21 -4.70 -5.40
C PHE A 118 12.83 -3.95 -6.58
N LEU A 119 14.15 -3.76 -6.52
CA LEU A 119 14.98 -3.29 -7.63
C LEU A 119 15.64 -4.47 -8.35
N ASP A 120 15.96 -5.55 -7.63
CA ASP A 120 16.48 -6.79 -8.22
C ASP A 120 15.92 -7.99 -7.45
N GLY A 121 15.15 -8.84 -8.14
CA GLY A 121 14.51 -10.00 -7.53
C GLY A 121 15.50 -11.07 -7.06
N ILE A 122 16.63 -11.24 -7.75
CA ILE A 122 17.65 -12.25 -7.43
C ILE A 122 18.54 -11.75 -6.29
N ARG A 123 19.01 -10.51 -6.37
CA ARG A 123 19.88 -9.92 -5.32
C ARG A 123 19.08 -9.45 -4.11
N GLN A 124 17.75 -9.47 -4.21
CA GLN A 124 16.83 -8.92 -3.23
C GLN A 124 17.16 -7.46 -2.85
N GLU A 125 17.63 -6.68 -3.82
CA GLU A 125 17.82 -5.23 -3.68
C GLU A 125 16.44 -4.58 -3.59
N LYS A 126 16.25 -3.70 -2.59
CA LYS A 126 14.94 -3.13 -2.26
C LYS A 126 15.08 -1.63 -2.06
N LEU A 127 14.04 -0.91 -2.48
CA LEU A 127 13.80 0.46 -2.10
C LEU A 127 12.74 0.47 -1.00
N TRP A 128 13.04 1.12 0.13
CA TRP A 128 12.15 1.22 1.27
C TRP A 128 11.45 2.57 1.32
N PHE A 129 10.17 2.54 1.70
CA PHE A 129 9.34 3.73 1.78
C PHE A 129 8.84 3.94 3.21
N PRO A 130 8.92 5.17 3.73
CA PRO A 130 8.43 5.47 5.06
C PRO A 130 6.91 5.32 5.13
N GLY A 131 6.44 4.83 6.28
CA GLY A 131 5.03 4.81 6.65
C GLY A 131 4.64 5.98 7.54
N GLY A 132 3.65 5.74 8.40
CA GLY A 132 3.17 6.74 9.36
C GLY A 132 2.16 7.70 8.75
N LEU A 133 1.38 7.20 7.79
CA LEU A 133 0.20 7.89 7.29
C LEU A 133 -1.05 7.10 7.65
N TYR A 134 -2.19 7.76 7.71
CA TYR A 134 -3.48 7.09 7.92
C TYR A 134 -4.61 7.85 7.25
N PHE A 135 -5.73 7.17 7.02
CA PHE A 135 -6.98 7.81 6.65
C PHE A 135 -8.13 7.26 7.49
N ASP A 136 -9.17 8.07 7.63
CA ASP A 136 -10.41 7.68 8.31
C ASP A 136 -11.47 7.35 7.27
N VAL A 137 -12.42 6.47 7.60
CA VAL A 137 -13.55 6.16 6.72
C VAL A 137 -14.80 6.84 7.27
N PRO A 138 -15.39 7.84 6.56
CA PRO A 138 -16.66 8.43 6.99
C PRO A 138 -17.77 7.38 7.05
N ALA A 139 -18.68 7.53 8.03
CA ALA A 139 -19.70 6.52 8.32
C ALA A 139 -20.60 6.20 7.11
N ASP A 140 -20.94 7.20 6.31
CA ASP A 140 -21.82 7.10 5.13
C ASP A 140 -21.06 6.84 3.82
N ALA A 141 -19.72 6.83 3.83
CA ALA A 141 -18.92 6.72 2.61
C ALA A 141 -18.92 5.30 2.05
N ARG A 142 -19.42 5.09 0.83
CA ARG A 142 -19.23 3.82 0.10
C ARG A 142 -17.82 3.69 -0.47
N ALA A 143 -17.23 4.83 -0.82
CA ALA A 143 -15.88 4.93 -1.31
C ALA A 143 -15.17 6.17 -0.76
N VAL A 144 -13.87 6.04 -0.56
CA VAL A 144 -12.99 7.11 -0.10
C VAL A 144 -11.83 7.33 -1.07
N TYR A 145 -11.54 8.59 -1.36
CA TYR A 145 -10.34 9.01 -2.07
C TYR A 145 -9.30 9.48 -1.05
N ILE A 146 -8.13 8.84 -1.04
CA ILE A 146 -7.09 9.09 -0.05
C ILE A 146 -5.98 10.04 -0.53
N GLY A 147 -6.10 10.53 -1.76
CA GLY A 147 -5.08 11.38 -2.39
C GLY A 147 -4.07 10.60 -3.22
N THR A 148 -3.13 11.35 -3.79
CA THR A 148 -1.91 10.87 -4.41
C THR A 148 -0.79 10.94 -3.37
N LEU A 149 -0.23 9.79 -3.00
CA LEU A 149 0.95 9.70 -2.15
C LEU A 149 2.21 9.80 -3.01
N ARG A 150 2.91 10.92 -2.94
CA ARG A 150 4.09 11.21 -3.75
C ARG A 150 5.36 11.14 -2.90
N PHE A 151 6.22 10.18 -3.23
CA PHE A 151 7.54 10.03 -2.65
C PHE A 151 8.56 10.76 -3.50
N HIS A 152 9.43 11.54 -2.87
CA HIS A 152 10.58 12.16 -3.52
C HIS A 152 11.84 11.40 -3.12
N ARG A 153 12.70 11.06 -4.08
CA ARG A 153 13.98 10.39 -3.85
C ARG A 153 15.16 11.22 -4.36
N ASN A 154 16.35 10.91 -3.86
CA ASN A 154 17.62 11.38 -4.44
C ASN A 154 18.24 10.30 -5.34
N ASP A 155 19.40 10.61 -5.91
CA ASP A 155 20.17 9.71 -6.80
C ASP A 155 20.64 8.42 -6.12
N PHE A 156 20.62 8.38 -4.79
CA PHE A 156 20.95 7.21 -3.97
C PHE A 156 19.71 6.46 -3.49
N ASN A 157 18.56 6.66 -4.14
CA ASN A 157 17.32 5.99 -3.78
C ASN A 157 16.85 6.25 -2.35
N SER A 158 17.34 7.31 -1.69
CA SER A 158 16.86 7.68 -0.36
C SER A 158 15.61 8.54 -0.50
N ILE A 159 14.53 8.17 0.19
CA ILE A 159 13.31 8.98 0.22
C ILE A 159 13.57 10.24 1.05
N THR A 160 13.53 11.41 0.41
CA THR A 160 13.84 12.71 1.02
C THR A 160 12.60 13.45 1.48
N ARG A 161 11.45 13.22 0.84
CA ARG A 161 10.19 13.90 1.15
C ARG A 161 8.99 13.04 0.79
N VAL A 162 7.91 13.19 1.54
CA VAL A 162 6.61 12.58 1.28
C VAL A 162 5.56 13.68 1.22
N GLU A 163 4.73 13.66 0.18
CA GLU A 163 3.65 14.61 -0.05
C GLU A 163 2.33 13.87 -0.27
N VAL A 164 1.24 14.44 0.21
CA VAL A 164 -0.12 14.00 -0.11
C VAL A 164 -0.74 15.08 -0.97
N VAL A 165 -1.11 14.73 -2.20
CA VAL A 165 -1.66 15.67 -3.19
C VAL A 165 -3.10 15.30 -3.50
N GLU A 166 -4.00 16.28 -3.47
CA GLU A 166 -5.39 16.06 -3.85
C GLU A 166 -5.55 16.21 -5.38
N GLU A 167 -5.54 15.08 -6.10
CA GLU A 167 -5.66 15.03 -7.56
C GLU A 167 -6.92 14.25 -7.97
N ARG A 168 -8.10 14.78 -7.66
CA ARG A 168 -9.38 14.07 -7.89
C ARG A 168 -9.68 13.69 -9.34
N LYS A 169 -8.93 14.25 -10.30
CA LYS A 169 -8.98 13.86 -11.73
C LYS A 169 -8.65 12.39 -11.97
N ASP A 170 -8.01 11.72 -11.00
CA ASP A 170 -7.66 10.30 -11.08
C ASP A 170 -8.86 9.38 -10.78
N ILE A 171 -9.91 9.89 -10.11
CA ILE A 171 -11.07 9.08 -9.73
C ILE A 171 -11.80 8.51 -10.96
N PRO A 172 -12.16 9.31 -11.99
CA PRO A 172 -12.82 8.76 -13.18
C PRO A 172 -11.98 7.74 -13.96
N VAL A 173 -10.65 7.75 -13.82
CA VAL A 173 -9.74 6.83 -14.53
C VAL A 173 -9.94 5.38 -14.07
N VAL A 174 -10.24 5.17 -12.79
CA VAL A 174 -10.41 3.83 -12.20
C VAL A 174 -11.86 3.37 -12.10
N LEU A 175 -12.82 4.30 -12.20
CA LEU A 175 -14.23 3.97 -12.13
C LEU A 175 -14.72 3.38 -13.45
N LYS A 176 -15.10 2.10 -13.44
CA LYS A 176 -15.84 1.50 -14.57
C LYS A 176 -17.33 1.83 -14.54
N SER A 177 -17.86 2.13 -13.35
CA SER A 177 -19.26 2.53 -13.13
C SER A 177 -19.38 3.36 -11.85
N GLY A 178 -20.46 4.15 -11.75
CA GLY A 178 -20.68 5.13 -10.68
C GLY A 178 -20.15 6.53 -11.03
N SER A 179 -20.35 7.47 -10.12
CA SER A 179 -19.92 8.86 -10.29
C SER A 179 -18.78 9.22 -9.33
N ALA A 180 -17.82 10.02 -9.80
CA ALA A 180 -16.77 10.59 -8.96
C ALA A 180 -17.32 11.45 -7.80
N SER A 181 -18.54 11.98 -7.93
CA SER A 181 -19.23 12.72 -6.86
C SER A 181 -19.66 11.85 -5.67
N GLU A 182 -19.79 10.54 -5.86
CA GLU A 182 -20.13 9.58 -4.79
C GLU A 182 -18.91 9.21 -3.92
N VAL A 183 -17.70 9.55 -4.38
CA VAL A 183 -16.46 9.27 -3.67
C VAL A 183 -16.18 10.40 -2.67
N ARG A 184 -16.08 10.07 -1.38
CA ARG A 184 -15.75 11.04 -0.33
C ARG A 184 -14.24 11.25 -0.26
N SER A 185 -13.76 12.47 -0.07
CA SER A 185 -12.34 12.70 0.21
C SER A 185 -12.03 12.34 1.66
N SER A 186 -10.94 11.59 1.88
CA SER A 186 -10.33 11.36 3.19
C SER A 186 -8.82 11.27 2.99
N LEU A 187 -8.22 12.43 2.73
CA LEU A 187 -6.80 12.53 2.40
C LEU A 187 -5.94 11.92 3.51
N LEU A 188 -4.83 11.30 3.11
CA LEU A 188 -3.84 10.76 4.04
C LEU A 188 -3.35 11.84 5.00
N LYS A 189 -3.36 11.49 6.29
CA LYS A 189 -2.92 12.32 7.42
C LYS A 189 -1.70 11.68 8.06
N ARG A 190 -0.89 12.49 8.72
CA ARG A 190 0.29 12.00 9.41
C ARG A 190 -0.06 11.37 10.76
N ALA A 191 0.40 10.14 10.98
CA ALA A 191 0.43 9.53 12.31
C ALA A 191 1.53 10.21 13.15
N VAL A 192 1.18 10.64 14.36
CA VAL A 192 2.19 11.11 15.32
C VAL A 192 2.83 9.86 15.95
N PRO A 193 4.14 9.63 15.79
CA PRO A 193 4.78 8.52 16.48
C PRO A 193 4.75 8.78 17.98
N PRO A 194 4.47 7.77 18.83
CA PRO A 194 4.76 7.87 20.25
C PRO A 194 6.29 8.01 20.41
N GLY A 195 6.79 9.23 20.66
CA GLY A 195 8.21 9.49 20.88
C GLY A 195 8.90 10.54 19.99
N GLY A 196 8.20 11.25 19.09
CA GLY A 196 8.62 12.60 18.68
C GLY A 196 9.77 12.75 17.67
N GLY A 197 9.95 11.85 16.70
CA GLY A 197 10.80 12.12 15.53
C GLY A 197 10.02 12.77 14.38
N ARG A 198 10.27 14.05 14.06
CA ARG A 198 9.62 14.74 12.93
C ARG A 198 10.37 14.47 11.61
N MET A 199 9.89 13.52 10.80
CA MET A 199 10.09 13.58 9.33
C MET A 199 9.39 14.83 8.74
N ALA A 200 9.91 15.49 7.73
CA ALA A 200 9.20 16.60 7.06
C ALA A 200 8.17 16.03 6.07
N VAL A 201 6.90 16.04 6.45
CA VAL A 201 5.77 15.80 5.52
C VAL A 201 5.15 17.16 5.26
N VAL A 202 5.06 17.55 3.99
CA VAL A 202 4.41 18.80 3.60
C VAL A 202 2.91 18.53 3.56
N GLU A 203 2.15 19.24 4.39
CA GLU A 203 0.69 19.13 4.39
C GLU A 203 0.12 19.47 3.01
N PRO A 204 -0.98 18.81 2.60
CA PRO A 204 -1.64 19.11 1.34
C PRO A 204 -1.97 20.61 1.28
N LYS A 205 -1.35 21.33 0.33
CA LYS A 205 -1.84 22.66 -0.04
C LYS A 205 -3.15 22.46 -0.79
N ALA A 206 -4.23 23.03 -0.28
CA ALA A 206 -5.48 23.10 -1.02
C ALA A 206 -5.20 23.74 -2.40
N SER A 207 -5.37 22.98 -3.48
CA SER A 207 -5.29 23.54 -4.82
C SER A 207 -6.46 24.51 -4.96
N ALA A 208 -6.15 25.78 -5.21
CA ALA A 208 -7.17 26.75 -5.61
C ALA A 208 -7.93 26.17 -6.80
N ARG A 209 -9.25 26.10 -6.66
CA ARG A 209 -10.17 25.65 -7.69
C ARG A 209 -10.30 26.69 -8.79
#